data_AF-A0A842NLY3-F1
#
_entry.id   AF-A0A842NLY3-F1
#
_cell.length_a   1.000
_cell.length_b   1.000
_cell.length_c   1.000
_cell.angle_alpha   90.00
_cell.angle_beta   90.00
_cell.angle_gamma   90.00
#
_symmetry.space_group_name_H-M   'P 1'
#
loop_
_entity.id
_entity.type
_entity.pdbx_description
1 polymer ?
#
loop_
_entity_poly.entity_id
_entity_poly.type
_entity_poly.pdbx_seq_one_letter_code
_entity_poly.pdbx_strand_id
1 'polypeptide(L)'
;MAEANSRIKTENSSVEQNLSSGYVPKGKLGNLPIANSIQNSMEEKMKKEADKTKQDIDKFTKEIKTKYKFIEAIGVIPAQANAKIEEEYEIAKEETDKKLIHICLILPENQFKNLAKIKVEVIKTAKKYNNKIWAHIMTPVDVWNLGLDSKFDVMEAIAMSYPVFDKGLLGALRVSMIHRTLVLKKFEKYVTSYIIAGSLVRGEAKKTSDVDVFVIIDDTDVKRMSGLEIREKLRSIIYSYIGEATAMAGVGNVLNVQVALLTEFWERLRDAEPVAFTFLRDGVPLYDRSVFLPWKSLLRKGKIKPTPEAIDMFMSAGEKMGEMVDRKLLDVVLHDLYWGISTPTQGLLMIYGLTPSTPKETVKAFREIFVTKEKLIEAKYADILEEIVIKYYKGFEHGKIKKISGQELDKLTKGAIDYYARLKDLRKQIEKRVEEKSISKIYGDVLGMLKPMLNKEKETEIVKEFENKMIKTGKFPKKYLENLKVLIRVRNELKSEEKIAKKEKKKDLLTGKEVNEVEKARRSGMEIINALVEYKQRCDFMSMDRTRFIIKGNKKSAELFFLKDVFLVEGEKITKVSSGKIISSNTEELQKQLSEKRKEGKIDLKALEILKKSFGNF
;
A
#
# COMPACT_ATOMS: atom_id res chain seq x y z
N MET A 1 40.28 -43.05 44.29
CA MET A 1 41.68 -43.30 43.94
C MET A 1 42.04 -42.31 42.85
N ALA A 2 42.49 -41.11 43.26
CA ALA A 2 43.91 -40.70 43.30
C ALA A 2 44.32 -40.18 41.90
N GLU A 3 44.20 -38.86 41.69
CA GLU A 3 45.27 -37.85 41.84
C GLU A 3 46.19 -37.74 40.62
N ALA A 4 46.07 -36.64 39.88
CA ALA A 4 47.19 -35.96 39.21
C ALA A 4 46.79 -34.50 38.92
N ASN A 5 47.01 -33.65 39.92
CA ASN A 5 47.02 -32.20 39.79
C ASN A 5 48.19 -31.74 38.90
N SER A 6 47.91 -30.97 37.85
CA SER A 6 48.88 -30.01 37.32
C SER A 6 48.29 -28.60 37.40
N ARG A 7 48.97 -27.78 38.21
CA ARG A 7 48.66 -26.38 38.51
C ARG A 7 48.95 -25.53 37.28
N ILE A 8 47.93 -24.89 36.71
CA ILE A 8 48.11 -23.69 35.89
C ILE A 8 47.76 -22.50 36.78
N LYS A 9 48.79 -21.73 37.15
CA LYS A 9 48.64 -20.42 37.80
C LYS A 9 47.93 -19.48 36.82
N THR A 10 46.72 -19.07 37.16
CA THR A 10 46.07 -17.91 36.56
C THR A 10 46.61 -16.65 37.23
N GLU A 11 47.47 -15.91 36.52
CA GLU A 11 47.81 -14.52 36.85
C GLU A 11 47.17 -13.57 35.84
N ASN A 12 46.73 -12.42 36.36
CA ASN A 12 46.16 -11.23 35.70
C ASN A 12 44.64 -11.20 35.46
N SER A 13 43.92 -10.73 36.49
CA SER A 13 42.62 -10.07 36.34
C SER A 13 42.81 -8.68 35.70
N SER A 14 42.15 -8.42 34.56
CA SER A 14 42.11 -7.10 33.94
C SER A 14 41.12 -6.18 34.65
N VAL A 15 41.39 -4.87 34.59
CA VAL A 15 40.59 -3.78 35.17
C VAL A 15 39.16 -3.71 34.62
N GLU A 16 38.86 -4.44 33.54
CA GLU A 16 37.60 -4.36 32.77
C GLU A 16 36.42 -5.06 33.46
N GLN A 17 36.65 -6.03 34.34
CA GLN A 17 35.56 -6.80 34.98
C GLN A 17 34.82 -6.05 36.11
N ASN A 18 35.29 -4.89 36.56
CA ASN A 18 34.68 -4.13 37.66
C ASN A 18 33.64 -3.08 37.22
N LEU A 19 33.26 -3.04 35.94
CA LEU A 19 32.33 -2.03 35.40
C LEU A 19 30.90 -2.55 35.10
N SER A 20 30.54 -3.76 35.51
CA SER A 20 29.15 -4.25 35.43
C SER A 20 28.44 -4.18 36.80
N SER A 21 27.72 -3.09 37.06
CA SER A 21 26.76 -3.04 38.16
C SER A 21 25.50 -3.83 37.77
N GLY A 22 25.49 -5.14 38.01
CA GLY A 22 24.31 -5.96 37.71
C GLY A 22 24.46 -7.48 37.83
N TYR A 23 25.16 -8.01 38.84
CA TYR A 23 25.08 -9.44 39.17
C TYR A 23 25.32 -9.70 40.66
N VAL A 24 24.36 -10.35 41.33
CA VAL A 24 24.46 -10.83 42.72
C VAL A 24 24.33 -12.35 42.70
N PRO A 25 25.42 -13.12 42.86
CA PRO A 25 25.31 -14.54 43.11
C PRO A 25 24.99 -14.78 44.60
N LYS A 26 23.80 -15.33 44.86
CA LYS A 26 23.44 -15.90 46.17
C LYS A 26 24.17 -17.23 46.34
N GLY A 27 24.99 -17.33 47.37
CA GLY A 27 25.53 -18.62 47.84
C GLY A 27 26.57 -18.41 48.94
N LYS A 28 26.16 -18.54 50.21
CA LYS A 28 27.09 -18.65 51.35
C LYS A 28 27.80 -19.99 51.29
N LEU A 29 29.12 -19.99 51.46
CA LEU A 29 29.94 -21.14 51.86
C LEU A 29 30.95 -20.68 52.92
N GLY A 30 31.21 -21.58 53.86
CA GLY A 30 31.56 -21.29 55.25
C GLY A 30 33.01 -20.93 55.54
N ASN A 31 33.20 -20.50 56.79
CA ASN A 31 34.45 -20.09 57.42
C ASN A 31 35.62 -21.08 57.25
N LEU A 32 36.77 -20.57 56.83
CA LEU A 32 38.09 -20.93 57.33
C LEU A 32 38.93 -19.65 57.53
N PRO A 33 39.64 -19.49 58.66
CA PRO A 33 40.34 -18.25 58.99
C PRO A 33 41.77 -18.22 58.40
N ILE A 34 42.23 -16.99 58.09
CA ILE A 34 43.59 -16.60 57.68
C ILE A 34 43.85 -16.64 56.14
N ALA A 35 43.34 -15.62 55.44
CA ALA A 35 43.88 -15.07 54.17
C ALA A 35 43.16 -13.78 53.68
N ASN A 36 42.07 -13.34 54.31
CA ASN A 36 41.22 -12.26 53.78
C ASN A 36 41.76 -10.82 53.95
N SER A 37 42.73 -10.55 54.82
CA SER A 37 43.22 -9.17 55.03
C SER A 37 44.25 -8.72 53.99
N ILE A 38 45.11 -9.62 53.52
CA ILE A 38 46.13 -9.32 52.50
C ILE A 38 45.46 -9.24 51.11
N GLN A 39 44.53 -10.15 50.82
CA GLN A 39 43.81 -10.21 49.54
C GLN A 39 42.88 -8.99 49.35
N ASN A 40 42.13 -8.59 50.38
CA ASN A 40 41.31 -7.37 50.33
C ASN A 40 42.18 -6.09 50.23
N SER A 41 43.36 -6.06 50.87
CA SER A 41 44.28 -4.91 50.78
C SER A 41 44.98 -4.79 49.42
N MET A 42 45.25 -5.91 48.76
CA MET A 42 45.77 -5.96 47.39
C MET A 42 44.69 -5.54 46.39
N GLU A 43 43.46 -6.04 46.53
CA GLU A 43 42.33 -5.65 45.68
C GLU A 43 41.96 -4.17 45.83
N GLU A 44 41.99 -3.62 47.04
CA GLU A 44 41.78 -2.17 47.27
C GLU A 44 42.92 -1.31 46.71
N LYS A 45 44.18 -1.76 46.83
CA LYS A 45 45.34 -1.06 46.23
C LYS A 45 45.27 -1.08 44.71
N MET A 46 44.93 -2.21 44.12
CA MET A 46 44.76 -2.36 42.66
C MET A 46 43.58 -1.51 42.14
N LYS A 47 42.46 -1.44 42.87
CA LYS A 47 41.35 -0.53 42.55
C LYS A 47 41.77 0.94 42.61
N LYS A 48 42.48 1.35 43.67
CA LYS A 48 42.97 2.73 43.83
C LYS A 48 43.98 3.12 42.74
N GLU A 49 44.86 2.22 42.33
CA GLU A 49 45.79 2.45 41.20
C GLU A 49 45.07 2.55 39.86
N ALA A 50 44.05 1.72 39.62
CA ALA A 50 43.21 1.79 38.43
C ALA A 50 42.41 3.11 38.37
N ASP A 51 41.81 3.53 39.49
CA ASP A 51 41.06 4.79 39.60
C ASP A 51 41.97 6.00 39.39
N LYS A 52 43.18 5.98 39.95
CA LYS A 52 44.18 7.04 39.73
C LYS A 52 44.61 7.10 38.26
N THR A 53 44.88 5.95 37.65
CA THR A 53 45.25 5.85 36.23
C THR A 53 44.14 6.43 35.33
N LYS A 54 42.87 6.09 35.63
CA LYS A 54 41.72 6.66 34.93
C LYS A 54 41.65 8.18 35.05
N GLN A 55 41.83 8.72 36.26
CA GLN A 55 41.86 10.17 36.48
C GLN A 55 42.99 10.86 35.72
N ASP A 56 44.17 10.24 35.61
CA ASP A 56 45.29 10.79 34.87
C ASP A 56 45.00 10.83 33.36
N ILE A 57 44.39 9.77 32.82
CA ILE A 57 43.95 9.70 31.41
C ILE A 57 42.87 10.75 31.11
N ASP A 58 41.89 10.93 32.02
CA ASP A 58 40.83 11.93 31.86
C ASP A 58 41.40 13.35 31.84
N LYS A 59 42.35 13.66 32.74
CA LYS A 59 43.04 14.96 32.78
C LYS A 59 43.87 15.19 31.52
N PHE A 60 44.66 14.20 31.10
CA PHE A 60 45.42 14.23 29.86
C PHE A 60 44.51 14.51 28.66
N THR A 61 43.43 13.75 28.51
CA THR A 61 42.46 13.89 27.43
C THR A 61 41.82 15.28 27.42
N LYS A 62 41.44 15.80 28.59
CA LYS A 62 40.85 17.13 28.72
C LYS A 62 41.81 18.26 28.31
N GLU A 63 43.08 18.20 28.72
CA GLU A 63 44.09 19.20 28.33
C GLU A 63 44.34 19.16 26.81
N ILE A 64 44.54 17.95 26.27
CA ILE A 64 44.80 17.73 24.86
C ILE A 64 43.62 18.17 23.98
N LYS A 65 42.39 17.82 24.34
CA LYS A 65 41.18 18.25 23.62
C LYS A 65 40.98 19.77 23.66
N THR A 66 41.32 20.41 24.77
CA THR A 66 41.21 21.87 24.92
C THR A 66 42.20 22.58 23.98
N LYS A 67 43.42 22.05 23.89
CA LYS A 67 44.48 22.57 23.04
C LYS A 67 44.25 22.26 21.55
N TYR A 68 43.74 21.07 21.26
CA TYR A 68 43.58 20.54 19.90
C TYR A 68 42.12 20.14 19.65
N LYS A 69 41.26 21.12 19.37
CA LYS A 69 39.82 20.91 19.14
C LYS A 69 39.50 20.03 17.91
N PHE A 70 40.46 19.88 17.00
CA PHE A 70 40.30 19.13 15.75
C PHE A 70 40.48 17.61 15.91
N ILE A 71 40.96 17.11 17.05
CA ILE A 71 41.14 15.67 17.30
C ILE A 71 39.88 14.88 16.92
N GLU A 72 40.06 13.72 16.29
CA GLU A 72 38.95 12.86 15.86
C GLU A 72 38.63 11.79 16.89
N ALA A 73 39.65 11.16 17.47
CA ALA A 73 39.46 10.14 18.49
C ALA A 73 40.65 10.05 19.46
N ILE A 74 40.38 9.60 20.68
CA ILE A 74 41.33 9.23 21.73
C ILE A 74 40.81 7.95 22.37
N GLY A 75 41.62 6.88 22.33
CA GLY A 75 41.27 5.60 22.91
C GLY A 75 42.42 4.96 23.68
N VAL A 76 42.12 4.21 24.73
CA VAL A 76 43.11 3.43 25.48
C VAL A 76 43.16 2.03 24.88
N ILE A 77 44.30 1.61 24.38
CA ILE A 77 44.48 0.29 23.77
C ILE A 77 44.39 -0.79 24.88
N PRO A 78 43.71 -1.93 24.64
CA PRO A 78 43.62 -3.00 25.64
C PRO A 78 45.01 -3.55 26.01
N ALA A 79 45.24 -3.78 27.30
CA ALA A 79 46.54 -4.23 27.80
C ALA A 79 47.00 -5.58 27.20
N GLN A 80 46.05 -6.42 26.78
CA GLN A 80 46.34 -7.70 26.13
C GLN A 80 47.02 -7.53 24.76
N ALA A 81 46.88 -6.36 24.13
CA ALA A 81 47.48 -6.04 22.84
C ALA A 81 48.84 -5.31 22.96
N ASN A 82 49.31 -4.99 24.17
CA ASN A 82 50.54 -4.24 24.39
C ASN A 82 51.74 -4.86 23.66
N ALA A 83 51.97 -6.16 23.84
CA ALA A 83 53.11 -6.84 23.22
C ALA A 83 53.15 -6.67 21.70
N LYS A 84 52.00 -6.83 21.02
CA LYS A 84 51.90 -6.66 19.56
C LYS A 84 52.12 -5.23 19.12
N ILE A 85 51.63 -4.26 19.90
CA ILE A 85 51.78 -2.83 19.63
C ILE A 85 53.24 -2.38 19.87
N GLU A 86 53.85 -2.85 20.95
CA GLU A 86 55.24 -2.56 21.29
C GLU A 86 56.21 -3.15 20.25
N GLU A 87 55.93 -4.34 19.73
CA GLU A 87 56.67 -4.96 18.62
C GLU A 87 56.52 -4.15 17.32
N GLU A 88 55.29 -3.85 16.91
CA GLU A 88 55.00 -3.11 15.67
C GLU A 88 55.64 -1.71 15.63
N TYR A 89 55.66 -1.01 16.76
CA TYR A 89 56.23 0.33 16.86
C TYR A 89 57.66 0.35 17.42
N GLU A 90 58.31 -0.81 17.50
CA GLU A 90 59.72 -0.99 17.91
C GLU A 90 60.05 -0.25 19.23
N ILE A 91 59.18 -0.38 20.24
CA ILE A 91 59.38 0.30 21.53
C ILE A 91 60.52 -0.39 22.30
N ALA A 92 61.46 0.42 22.78
CA ALA A 92 62.64 -0.07 23.51
C ALA A 92 62.25 -0.85 24.77
N LYS A 93 62.94 -1.98 25.03
CA LYS A 93 62.66 -2.87 26.18
C LYS A 93 62.66 -2.15 27.53
N GLU A 94 63.55 -1.18 27.69
CA GLU A 94 63.66 -0.35 28.90
C GLU A 94 62.37 0.43 29.20
N GLU A 95 61.59 0.76 28.16
CA GLU A 95 60.30 1.43 28.29
C GLU A 95 59.16 0.42 28.51
N THR A 96 59.16 -0.72 27.79
CA THR A 96 58.11 -1.76 27.93
C THR A 96 58.07 -2.37 29.34
N ASP A 97 59.23 -2.49 30.00
CA ASP A 97 59.35 -2.99 31.38
C ASP A 97 58.57 -2.14 32.40
N LYS A 98 58.22 -0.89 32.06
CA LYS A 98 57.44 0.02 32.91
C LYS A 98 55.94 -0.29 32.91
N LYS A 99 55.48 -1.29 32.15
CA LYS A 99 54.07 -1.64 31.92
C LYS A 99 53.29 -0.43 31.40
N LEU A 100 53.60 -0.06 30.15
CA LEU A 100 53.05 1.12 29.50
C LEU A 100 51.53 1.03 29.31
N ILE A 101 50.90 2.20 29.33
CA ILE A 101 49.48 2.41 29.02
C ILE A 101 49.43 3.08 27.65
N HIS A 102 49.10 2.29 26.63
CA HIS A 102 49.06 2.81 25.27
C HIS A 102 47.75 3.56 25.00
N ILE A 103 47.88 4.80 24.52
CA ILE A 103 46.77 5.63 24.09
C ILE A 103 46.91 5.90 22.60
N CYS A 104 45.89 5.55 21.83
CA CYS A 104 45.76 5.94 20.44
C CYS A 104 45.08 7.32 20.35
N LEU A 105 45.68 8.24 19.60
CA LEU A 105 45.17 9.58 19.34
C LEU A 105 45.12 9.81 17.82
N ILE A 106 43.91 9.99 17.30
CA ILE A 106 43.66 10.16 15.87
C ILE A 106 43.44 11.63 15.55
N LEU A 107 44.27 12.15 14.64
CA LEU A 107 44.19 13.49 14.09
C LEU A 107 43.60 13.45 12.68
N PRO A 108 42.83 14.47 12.26
CA PRO A 108 42.39 14.57 10.88
C PRO A 108 43.58 14.65 9.93
N GLU A 109 43.44 14.07 8.74
CA GLU A 109 44.52 13.96 7.74
C GLU A 109 45.12 15.33 7.37
N ASN A 110 44.31 16.39 7.38
CA ASN A 110 44.79 17.75 7.10
C ASN A 110 45.82 18.30 8.12
N GLN A 111 45.99 17.65 9.27
CA GLN A 111 47.01 17.98 10.27
C GLN A 111 48.31 17.18 10.14
N PHE A 112 48.43 16.31 9.15
CA PHE A 112 49.62 15.47 8.94
C PHE A 112 50.93 16.28 8.95
N LYS A 113 50.94 17.46 8.29
CA LYS A 113 52.12 18.35 8.26
C LYS A 113 52.55 18.88 9.64
N ASN A 114 51.63 18.95 10.59
CA ASN A 114 51.89 19.45 11.95
C ASN A 114 52.16 18.32 12.96
N LEU A 115 52.12 17.06 12.52
CA LEU A 115 52.13 15.88 13.38
C LEU A 115 53.39 15.83 14.28
N ALA A 116 54.57 16.15 13.75
CA ALA A 116 55.81 16.18 14.53
C ALA A 116 55.76 17.15 15.72
N LYS A 117 55.25 18.37 15.50
CA LYS A 117 55.11 19.39 16.54
C LYS A 117 54.09 18.97 17.59
N ILE A 118 52.93 18.48 17.14
CA ILE A 118 51.86 18.00 18.01
C ILE A 118 52.37 16.82 18.85
N LYS A 119 53.15 15.90 18.26
CA LYS A 119 53.72 14.73 18.93
C LYS A 119 54.60 15.08 20.11
N VAL A 120 55.52 16.04 19.95
CA VAL A 120 56.37 16.51 21.06
C VAL A 120 55.54 17.02 22.24
N GLU A 121 54.51 17.80 21.96
CA GLU A 121 53.67 18.39 22.99
C GLU A 121 52.76 17.37 23.67
N VAL A 122 52.19 16.43 22.91
CA VAL A 122 51.38 15.33 23.44
C VAL A 122 52.22 14.44 24.35
N ILE A 123 53.45 14.09 23.96
CA ILE A 123 54.37 13.31 24.79
C ILE A 123 54.71 14.04 26.10
N LYS A 124 54.99 15.36 26.04
CA LYS A 124 55.23 16.17 27.24
C LYS A 124 54.01 16.17 28.17
N THR A 125 52.82 16.29 27.60
CA THR A 125 51.55 16.30 28.35
C THR A 125 51.26 14.93 28.97
N ALA A 126 51.52 13.84 28.25
CA ALA A 126 51.39 12.48 28.77
C ALA A 126 52.29 12.26 29.98
N LYS A 127 53.59 12.58 29.85
CA LYS A 127 54.58 12.44 30.94
C LYS A 127 54.28 13.32 32.16
N LYS A 128 53.66 14.49 31.97
CA LYS A 128 53.20 15.38 33.06
C LYS A 128 52.15 14.71 33.95
N TYR A 129 51.26 13.93 33.37
CA TYR A 129 50.16 13.29 34.11
C TYR A 129 50.52 11.90 34.61
N ASN A 130 51.13 11.06 33.76
CA ASN A 130 51.55 9.73 34.15
C ASN A 130 52.68 9.24 33.23
N ASN A 131 53.82 8.89 33.81
CA ASN A 131 55.02 8.46 33.09
C ASN A 131 54.86 7.12 32.35
N LYS A 132 53.80 6.36 32.63
CA LYS A 132 53.45 5.13 31.91
C LYS A 132 52.59 5.38 30.67
N ILE A 133 52.02 6.58 30.48
CA ILE A 133 51.21 6.86 29.29
C ILE A 133 52.11 6.96 28.06
N TRP A 134 51.85 6.09 27.08
CA TRP A 134 52.49 6.09 25.77
C TRP A 134 51.47 6.48 24.70
N ALA A 135 51.61 7.68 24.14
CA ALA A 135 50.67 8.19 23.14
C ALA A 135 51.12 7.88 21.71
N HIS A 136 50.35 7.06 21.02
CA HIS A 136 50.42 6.79 19.59
C HIS A 136 49.59 7.82 18.84
N ILE A 137 50.22 8.60 17.96
CA ILE A 137 49.57 9.68 17.23
C ILE A 137 49.59 9.33 15.76
N MET A 138 48.41 9.27 15.16
CA MET A 138 48.20 8.78 13.80
C MET A 138 47.04 9.53 13.14
N THR A 139 46.92 9.41 11.83
CA THR A 139 45.76 9.87 11.06
C THR A 139 44.88 8.70 10.63
N PRO A 140 43.65 8.93 10.12
CA PRO A 140 42.85 7.86 9.52
C PRO A 140 43.60 7.10 8.42
N VAL A 141 44.44 7.77 7.62
CA VAL A 141 45.24 7.12 6.57
C VAL A 141 46.24 6.14 7.16
N ASP A 142 46.93 6.51 8.26
CA ASP A 142 47.82 5.59 8.96
C ASP A 142 47.08 4.34 9.46
N VAL A 143 45.86 4.51 9.99
CA VAL A 143 45.01 3.38 10.43
C VAL A 143 44.62 2.48 9.26
N TRP A 144 44.28 3.07 8.11
CA TRP A 144 43.94 2.32 6.90
C TRP A 144 45.13 1.58 6.30
N ASN A 145 46.33 2.16 6.38
CA ASN A 145 47.55 1.51 5.92
C ASN A 145 47.84 0.21 6.69
N LEU A 146 47.49 0.11 7.98
CA LEU A 146 47.61 -1.15 8.73
C LEU A 146 46.82 -2.28 8.05
N GLY A 147 45.60 -2.01 7.60
CA GLY A 147 44.81 -2.99 6.84
C GLY A 147 45.43 -3.32 5.48
N LEU A 148 45.91 -2.31 4.76
CA LEU A 148 46.55 -2.49 3.45
C LEU A 148 47.88 -3.26 3.52
N ASP A 149 48.58 -3.15 4.64
CA ASP A 149 49.84 -3.85 4.94
C ASP A 149 49.62 -5.22 5.61
N SER A 150 48.36 -5.68 5.71
CA SER A 150 47.97 -6.93 6.37
C SER A 150 48.29 -7.00 7.87
N LYS A 151 48.48 -5.87 8.53
CA LYS A 151 48.69 -5.73 9.98
C LYS A 151 47.36 -5.73 10.74
N PHE A 152 46.53 -6.73 10.47
CA PHE A 152 45.15 -6.80 10.97
C PHE A 152 45.07 -6.86 12.51
N ASP A 153 46.04 -7.51 13.16
CA ASP A 153 46.09 -7.61 14.62
C ASP A 153 46.33 -6.25 15.30
N VAL A 154 47.18 -5.41 14.71
CA VAL A 154 47.48 -4.05 15.19
C VAL A 154 46.25 -3.17 14.96
N MET A 155 45.63 -3.28 13.80
CA MET A 155 44.39 -2.58 13.47
C MET A 155 43.25 -2.97 14.41
N GLU A 156 43.13 -4.25 14.75
CA GLU A 156 42.15 -4.76 15.72
C GLU A 156 42.42 -4.21 17.12
N ALA A 157 43.69 -4.16 17.56
CA ALA A 157 44.06 -3.55 18.83
C ALA A 157 43.62 -2.07 18.91
N ILE A 158 43.81 -1.31 17.83
CA ILE A 158 43.36 0.09 17.75
C ILE A 158 41.83 0.17 17.77
N ALA A 159 41.13 -0.65 16.99
CA ALA A 159 39.66 -0.67 16.94
C ALA A 159 39.03 -1.03 18.30
N MET A 160 39.65 -1.96 19.03
CA MET A 160 39.22 -2.40 20.36
C MET A 160 39.62 -1.43 21.48
N SER A 161 40.27 -0.31 21.15
CA SER A 161 40.61 0.72 22.15
C SER A 161 39.36 1.19 22.88
N TYR A 162 39.42 1.29 24.21
CA TYR A 162 38.39 1.89 25.02
C TYR A 162 38.29 3.40 24.69
N PRO A 163 37.15 3.89 24.16
CA PRO A 163 37.09 5.25 23.63
C PRO A 163 36.91 6.24 24.78
N VAL A 164 37.91 7.10 24.99
CA VAL A 164 37.81 8.23 25.94
C VAL A 164 37.16 9.43 25.25
N PHE A 165 37.42 9.57 23.94
CA PHE A 165 36.77 10.54 23.07
C PHE A 165 36.69 9.96 21.66
N ASP A 166 35.55 10.07 20.98
CA ASP A 166 35.43 9.61 19.60
C ASP A 166 34.35 10.41 18.85
N LYS A 167 34.68 10.87 17.65
CA LYS A 167 33.72 11.48 16.72
C LYS A 167 33.01 10.45 15.84
N GLY A 168 33.42 9.18 15.88
CA GLY A 168 32.72 8.04 15.27
C GLY A 168 33.64 7.02 14.59
N LEU A 169 34.93 7.32 14.40
CA LEU A 169 35.87 6.45 13.67
C LEU A 169 36.20 5.19 14.46
N LEU A 170 36.56 5.32 15.74
CA LEU A 170 36.88 4.15 16.57
C LEU A 170 35.65 3.28 16.80
N GLY A 171 34.48 3.88 16.98
CA GLY A 171 33.22 3.19 17.11
C GLY A 171 32.86 2.37 15.87
N ALA A 172 32.99 2.98 14.68
CA ALA A 172 32.78 2.31 13.40
C ALA A 172 33.76 1.14 13.19
N LEU A 173 35.05 1.37 13.47
CA LEU A 173 36.07 0.33 13.40
C LEU A 173 35.80 -0.83 14.36
N ARG A 174 35.41 -0.52 15.60
CA ARG A 174 35.12 -1.54 16.61
C ARG A 174 33.96 -2.44 16.19
N VAL A 175 32.85 -1.85 15.75
CA VAL A 175 31.67 -2.65 15.35
C VAL A 175 31.98 -3.53 14.13
N SER A 176 32.75 -3.03 13.15
CA SER A 176 33.22 -3.83 12.02
C SER A 176 34.16 -4.96 12.44
N MET A 177 35.10 -4.71 13.36
CA MET A 177 36.03 -5.74 13.83
C MET A 177 35.34 -6.82 14.67
N ILE A 178 34.41 -6.45 15.54
CA ILE A 178 33.62 -7.43 16.31
C ILE A 178 32.77 -8.28 15.36
N HIS A 179 32.09 -7.65 14.39
CA HIS A 179 31.31 -8.38 13.40
C HIS A 179 32.20 -9.30 12.56
N ARG A 180 33.38 -8.84 12.11
CA ARG A 180 34.39 -9.67 11.44
C ARG A 180 34.71 -10.91 12.27
N THR A 181 35.00 -10.74 13.56
CA THR A 181 35.34 -11.84 14.47
C THR A 181 34.18 -12.84 14.63
N LEU A 182 32.93 -12.37 14.73
CA LEU A 182 31.75 -13.25 14.78
C LEU A 182 31.57 -14.06 13.49
N VAL A 183 31.76 -13.42 12.33
CA VAL A 183 31.66 -14.08 11.02
C VAL A 183 32.78 -15.11 10.85
N LEU A 184 34.03 -14.73 11.16
CA LEU A 184 35.18 -15.64 11.03
C LEU A 184 35.05 -16.85 11.96
N LYS A 185 34.59 -16.69 13.21
CA LYS A 185 34.37 -17.82 14.13
C LYS A 185 33.51 -18.94 13.53
N LYS A 186 32.58 -18.61 12.63
CA LYS A 186 31.70 -19.58 11.97
C LYS A 186 32.18 -20.00 10.58
N PHE A 187 32.80 -19.09 9.84
CA PHE A 187 33.07 -19.24 8.41
C PHE A 187 34.54 -19.01 7.99
N GLU A 188 35.49 -19.08 8.93
CA GLU A 188 36.92 -18.81 8.70
C GLU A 188 37.48 -19.45 7.42
N LYS A 189 37.15 -20.72 7.18
CA LYS A 189 37.63 -21.48 6.01
C LYS A 189 37.09 -20.98 4.68
N TYR A 190 35.96 -20.27 4.68
CA TYR A 190 35.25 -19.81 3.49
C TYR A 190 35.39 -18.31 3.26
N VAL A 191 35.47 -17.49 4.31
CA VAL A 191 35.69 -16.04 4.15
C VAL A 191 37.06 -15.81 3.54
N THR A 192 37.12 -15.30 2.31
CA THR A 192 38.38 -14.92 1.68
C THR A 192 38.82 -13.57 2.17
N SER A 193 37.89 -12.62 2.27
CA SER A 193 38.20 -11.25 2.65
C SER A 193 37.02 -10.63 3.42
N TYR A 194 37.33 -9.84 4.43
CA TYR A 194 36.40 -8.94 5.11
C TYR A 194 36.95 -7.52 4.98
N ILE A 195 36.19 -6.61 4.39
CA ILE A 195 36.67 -5.29 3.98
C ILE A 195 35.72 -4.21 4.48
N ILE A 196 36.28 -3.11 4.98
CA ILE A 196 35.55 -1.87 5.26
C ILE A 196 35.72 -0.90 4.09
N ALA A 197 34.67 -0.19 3.71
CA ALA A 197 34.69 0.71 2.56
C ALA A 197 33.78 1.93 2.77
N GLY A 198 33.45 2.60 1.67
CA GLY A 198 32.43 3.65 1.66
C GLY A 198 32.91 4.98 2.20
N SER A 199 31.94 5.78 2.66
CA SER A 199 32.17 7.17 3.06
C SER A 199 33.13 7.31 4.25
N LEU A 200 33.18 6.31 5.14
CA LEU A 200 34.09 6.28 6.28
C LEU A 200 35.56 6.23 5.84
N VAL A 201 35.89 5.33 4.92
CA VAL A 201 37.27 5.17 4.43
C VAL A 201 37.70 6.39 3.60
N ARG A 202 36.78 7.00 2.84
CA ARG A 202 37.04 8.22 2.07
C ARG A 202 37.15 9.49 2.92
N GLY A 203 36.82 9.44 4.22
CA GLY A 203 36.79 10.63 5.08
C GLY A 203 35.59 11.57 4.82
N GLU A 204 34.54 11.06 4.18
CA GLU A 204 33.31 11.79 3.81
C GLU A 204 32.12 11.45 4.72
N ALA A 205 32.34 10.61 5.74
CA ALA A 205 31.29 10.15 6.65
C ALA A 205 30.68 11.29 7.46
N LYS A 206 29.35 11.29 7.55
CA LYS A 206 28.53 12.16 8.39
C LYS A 206 28.07 11.38 9.63
N LYS A 207 27.52 12.07 10.63
CA LYS A 207 26.99 11.43 11.84
C LYS A 207 25.89 10.40 11.58
N THR A 208 25.18 10.52 10.46
CA THR A 208 24.12 9.60 10.01
C THR A 208 24.62 8.55 9.02
N SER A 209 25.92 8.55 8.70
CA SER A 209 26.48 7.57 7.78
C SER A 209 26.49 6.20 8.42
N ASP A 210 26.15 5.21 7.61
CA ASP A 210 26.39 3.80 7.85
C ASP A 210 27.87 3.45 7.67
N VAL A 211 28.21 2.24 8.12
CA VAL A 211 29.53 1.66 7.98
C VAL A 211 29.45 0.54 6.96
N ASP A 212 29.93 0.81 5.76
CA ASP A 212 29.91 -0.13 4.64
C ASP A 212 30.97 -1.21 4.83
N VAL A 213 30.52 -2.46 4.83
CA VAL A 213 31.35 -3.64 4.92
C VAL A 213 31.01 -4.59 3.79
N PHE A 214 32.03 -5.25 3.22
CA PHE A 214 31.82 -6.39 2.35
C PHE A 214 32.51 -7.63 2.89
N VAL A 215 31.85 -8.76 2.67
CA VAL A 215 32.38 -10.09 2.97
C VAL A 215 32.42 -10.88 1.68
N ILE A 216 33.62 -11.28 1.26
CA ILE A 216 33.82 -12.16 0.12
C ILE A 216 33.97 -13.58 0.64
N ILE A 217 33.18 -14.50 0.08
CA ILE A 217 33.12 -15.90 0.49
C ILE A 217 33.49 -16.79 -0.69
N ASP A 218 34.44 -17.69 -0.47
CA ASP A 218 34.83 -18.72 -1.43
C ASP A 218 33.70 -19.72 -1.63
N ASP A 219 33.17 -19.76 -2.84
CA ASP A 219 32.14 -20.68 -3.29
C ASP A 219 32.65 -21.72 -4.31
N THR A 220 33.96 -21.72 -4.58
CA THR A 220 34.57 -22.54 -5.66
C THR A 220 34.46 -24.05 -5.43
N ASP A 221 34.27 -24.48 -4.17
CA ASP A 221 34.11 -25.88 -3.79
C ASP A 221 32.62 -26.33 -3.70
N VAL A 222 31.67 -25.40 -3.84
CA VAL A 222 30.25 -25.69 -3.65
C VAL A 222 29.63 -26.26 -4.93
N LYS A 223 29.20 -27.53 -4.88
CA LYS A 223 28.63 -28.25 -6.03
C LYS A 223 27.15 -28.65 -5.88
N ARG A 224 26.56 -28.47 -4.70
CA ARG A 224 25.27 -29.07 -4.32
C ARG A 224 24.09 -28.09 -4.28
N MET A 225 24.32 -26.80 -4.46
CA MET A 225 23.29 -25.75 -4.39
C MET A 225 23.65 -24.59 -5.33
N SER A 226 22.65 -23.81 -5.73
CA SER A 226 22.86 -22.67 -6.63
C SER A 226 23.56 -21.50 -5.92
N GLY A 227 24.34 -20.70 -6.66
CA GLY A 227 25.00 -19.50 -6.14
C GLY A 227 24.04 -18.54 -5.42
N LEU A 228 22.85 -18.33 -5.99
CA LEU A 228 21.81 -17.49 -5.39
C LEU A 228 21.37 -18.00 -4.02
N GLU A 229 21.10 -19.30 -3.90
CA GLU A 229 20.65 -19.91 -2.65
C GLU A 229 21.73 -19.85 -1.56
N ILE A 230 22.99 -20.14 -1.92
CA ILE A 230 24.15 -20.03 -1.02
C ILE A 230 24.23 -18.61 -0.48
N ARG A 231 24.21 -17.63 -1.38
CA ARG A 231 24.38 -16.22 -1.04
C ARG A 231 23.29 -15.74 -0.09
N GLU A 232 22.03 -16.06 -0.34
CA GLU A 232 20.94 -15.64 0.55
C GLU A 232 21.04 -16.31 1.94
N LYS A 233 21.41 -17.59 2.01
CA LYS A 233 21.63 -18.28 3.29
C LYS A 233 22.78 -17.67 4.08
N LEU A 234 23.92 -17.44 3.43
CA LEU A 234 25.09 -16.83 4.07
C LEU A 234 24.81 -15.39 4.48
N ARG A 235 24.13 -14.61 3.63
CA ARG A 235 23.70 -13.25 3.95
C ARG A 235 22.83 -13.22 5.20
N SER A 236 21.82 -14.07 5.28
CA SER A 236 20.93 -14.14 6.45
C SER A 236 21.69 -14.41 7.75
N ILE A 237 22.64 -15.36 7.72
CA ILE A 237 23.45 -15.70 8.91
C ILE A 237 24.42 -14.57 9.25
N ILE A 238 25.08 -13.97 8.26
CA ILE A 238 26.02 -12.86 8.50
C ILE A 238 25.27 -11.65 9.05
N TYR A 239 24.09 -11.35 8.52
CA TYR A 239 23.28 -10.21 8.96
C TYR A 239 22.80 -10.38 10.41
N SER A 240 22.54 -11.60 10.87
CA SER A 240 22.11 -11.81 12.25
C SER A 240 23.18 -11.41 13.28
N TYR A 241 24.46 -11.43 12.91
CA TYR A 241 25.56 -10.97 13.76
C TYR A 241 25.68 -9.45 13.88
N ILE A 242 24.98 -8.67 13.06
CA ILE A 242 25.00 -7.20 13.14
C ILE A 242 24.46 -6.71 14.49
N GLY A 243 23.36 -7.29 14.96
CA GLY A 243 22.75 -6.92 16.24
C GLY A 243 23.67 -7.21 17.43
N GLU A 244 24.30 -8.38 17.42
CA GLU A 244 25.27 -8.80 18.44
C GLU A 244 26.51 -7.89 18.44
N ALA A 245 27.09 -7.62 17.27
CA ALA A 245 28.25 -6.75 17.14
C ALA A 245 27.96 -5.32 17.60
N THR A 246 26.79 -4.78 17.24
CA THR A 246 26.35 -3.43 17.64
C THR A 246 26.19 -3.34 19.16
N ALA A 247 25.56 -4.35 19.78
CA ALA A 247 25.39 -4.41 21.23
C ALA A 247 26.73 -4.50 21.96
N MET A 248 27.65 -5.35 21.48
CA MET A 248 28.99 -5.51 22.07
C MET A 248 29.86 -4.27 21.90
N ALA A 249 29.77 -3.59 20.75
CA ALA A 249 30.55 -2.39 20.46
C ALA A 249 30.09 -1.17 21.29
N GLY A 250 28.82 -1.16 21.70
CA GLY A 250 28.20 -0.05 22.43
C GLY A 250 28.02 1.21 21.58
N VAL A 251 27.85 1.05 20.26
CA VAL A 251 27.74 2.15 19.30
C VAL A 251 26.41 2.10 18.55
N GLY A 252 25.90 3.25 18.15
CA GLY A 252 24.66 3.36 17.35
C GLY A 252 24.88 3.28 15.84
N ASN A 253 26.10 2.98 15.38
CA ASN A 253 26.44 2.93 13.96
C ASN A 253 25.77 1.73 13.30
N VAL A 254 25.07 1.98 12.19
CA VAL A 254 24.44 0.93 11.38
C VAL A 254 25.51 0.32 10.48
N LEU A 255 25.80 -0.97 10.65
CA LEU A 255 26.60 -1.73 9.69
C LEU A 255 25.76 -2.03 8.45
N ASN A 256 26.24 -1.63 7.28
CA ASN A 256 25.69 -2.02 5.99
C ASN A 256 26.60 -3.11 5.39
N VAL A 257 26.18 -4.37 5.49
CA VAL A 257 27.00 -5.51 5.06
C VAL A 257 26.57 -6.00 3.68
N GLN A 258 27.49 -6.10 2.74
CA GLN A 258 27.27 -6.74 1.45
C GLN A 258 28.02 -8.07 1.40
N VAL A 259 27.29 -9.16 1.13
CA VAL A 259 27.87 -10.50 1.00
C VAL A 259 27.94 -10.84 -0.48
N ALA A 260 29.16 -11.14 -0.94
CA ALA A 260 29.43 -11.56 -2.30
C ALA A 260 30.13 -12.93 -2.32
N LEU A 261 29.74 -13.77 -3.26
CA LEU A 261 30.49 -14.99 -3.56
C LEU A 261 31.74 -14.62 -4.36
N LEU A 262 32.81 -15.40 -4.22
CA LEU A 262 34.10 -15.13 -4.87
C LEU A 262 33.96 -15.11 -6.39
N THR A 263 33.25 -16.09 -6.95
CA THR A 263 33.00 -16.18 -8.39
C THR A 263 32.17 -14.99 -8.90
N GLU A 264 31.07 -14.67 -8.21
CA GLU A 264 30.20 -13.52 -8.53
C GLU A 264 30.97 -12.20 -8.47
N PHE A 265 31.75 -11.99 -7.41
CA PHE A 265 32.52 -10.76 -7.24
C PHE A 265 33.59 -10.62 -8.34
N TRP A 266 34.23 -11.71 -8.74
CA TRP A 266 35.15 -11.73 -9.87
C TRP A 266 34.46 -11.33 -11.19
N GLU A 267 33.27 -11.87 -11.48
CA GLU A 267 32.49 -11.48 -12.66
C GLU A 267 32.14 -9.99 -12.64
N ARG A 268 31.69 -9.47 -11.49
CA ARG A 268 31.40 -8.04 -11.30
C ARG A 268 32.62 -7.15 -11.54
N LEU A 269 33.82 -7.61 -11.15
CA LEU A 269 35.08 -6.93 -11.44
C LEU A 269 35.53 -7.07 -12.90
N ARG A 270 35.19 -8.16 -13.59
CA ARG A 270 35.44 -8.29 -15.04
C ARG A 270 34.53 -7.33 -15.81
N ASP A 271 33.27 -7.26 -15.43
CA ASP A 271 32.21 -6.54 -16.16
C ASP A 271 32.13 -5.05 -15.77
N ALA A 272 33.10 -4.54 -15.02
CA ALA A 272 33.15 -3.15 -14.57
C ALA A 272 31.93 -2.63 -13.82
N GLU A 273 31.34 -3.47 -12.99
CA GLU A 273 30.23 -3.08 -12.15
C GLU A 273 30.68 -2.00 -11.13
N PRO A 274 30.06 -0.81 -11.10
CA PRO A 274 30.54 0.34 -10.34
C PRO A 274 30.71 0.08 -8.84
N VAL A 275 29.82 -0.72 -8.25
CA VAL A 275 29.89 -1.04 -6.82
C VAL A 275 31.13 -1.89 -6.53
N ALA A 276 31.35 -3.00 -7.25
CA ALA A 276 32.56 -3.81 -7.09
C ALA A 276 33.85 -3.01 -7.35
N PHE A 277 33.86 -2.14 -8.37
CA PHE A 277 35.02 -1.29 -8.68
C PHE A 277 35.34 -0.26 -7.60
N THR A 278 34.34 0.51 -7.17
CA THR A 278 34.54 1.52 -6.11
C THR A 278 34.95 0.85 -4.80
N PHE A 279 34.36 -0.29 -4.50
CA PHE A 279 34.69 -1.08 -3.34
C PHE A 279 36.13 -1.64 -3.40
N LEU A 280 36.58 -2.20 -4.52
CA LEU A 280 37.97 -2.66 -4.67
C LEU A 280 38.97 -1.48 -4.58
N ARG A 281 38.64 -0.35 -5.22
CA ARG A 281 39.47 0.85 -5.26
C ARG A 281 39.63 1.48 -3.88
N ASP A 282 38.53 1.66 -3.15
CA ASP A 282 38.52 2.44 -1.91
C ASP A 282 38.58 1.55 -0.66
N GLY A 283 38.16 0.29 -0.74
CA GLY A 283 38.05 -0.60 0.41
C GLY A 283 39.38 -0.97 1.07
N VAL A 284 39.36 -1.13 2.38
CA VAL A 284 40.49 -1.52 3.22
C VAL A 284 40.18 -2.86 3.86
N PRO A 285 40.99 -3.91 3.67
CA PRO A 285 40.72 -5.19 4.29
C PRO A 285 40.93 -5.10 5.80
N LEU A 286 40.00 -5.66 6.56
CA LEU A 286 40.15 -5.97 7.98
C LEU A 286 40.58 -7.44 8.19
N TYR A 287 40.49 -8.23 7.13
CA TYR A 287 40.98 -9.59 7.01
C TYR A 287 41.06 -9.94 5.51
N ASP A 288 42.13 -10.61 5.09
CA ASP A 288 42.29 -11.08 3.71
C ASP A 288 43.17 -12.34 3.67
N ARG A 289 42.72 -13.36 2.93
CA ARG A 289 43.48 -14.57 2.60
C ARG A 289 44.11 -14.44 1.22
N SER A 290 44.78 -13.31 0.98
CA SER A 290 45.51 -13.02 -0.25
C SER A 290 44.65 -13.01 -1.53
N VAL A 291 43.42 -12.50 -1.45
CA VAL A 291 42.53 -12.35 -2.62
C VAL A 291 42.31 -10.87 -2.93
N PHE A 292 41.86 -10.10 -1.94
CA PHE A 292 41.47 -8.71 -2.13
C PHE A 292 42.67 -7.81 -2.43
N LEU A 293 43.77 -7.93 -1.67
CA LEU A 293 44.95 -7.08 -1.85
C LEU A 293 45.61 -7.26 -3.23
N PRO A 294 45.80 -8.50 -3.75
CA PRO A 294 46.26 -8.70 -5.13
C PRO A 294 45.35 -8.05 -6.17
N TRP A 295 44.04 -8.21 -6.07
CA TRP A 295 43.10 -7.58 -7.00
C TRP A 295 43.16 -6.05 -6.92
N LYS A 296 43.25 -5.48 -5.72
CA LYS A 296 43.43 -4.04 -5.54
C LYS A 296 44.72 -3.54 -6.18
N SER A 297 45.81 -4.31 -6.06
CA SER A 297 47.08 -4.03 -6.73
C SER A 297 46.96 -4.08 -8.26
N LEU A 298 46.26 -5.09 -8.80
CA LEU A 298 46.00 -5.20 -10.24
C LEU A 298 45.15 -4.04 -10.76
N LEU A 299 44.15 -3.61 -10.00
CA LEU A 299 43.35 -2.42 -10.33
C LEU A 299 44.23 -1.16 -10.36
N ARG A 300 45.09 -0.94 -9.35
CA ARG A 300 46.02 0.21 -9.30
C ARG A 300 47.04 0.21 -10.44
N LYS A 301 47.48 -0.97 -10.89
CA LYS A 301 48.35 -1.15 -12.06
C LYS A 301 47.62 -1.04 -13.40
N GLY A 302 46.30 -0.79 -13.39
CA GLY A 302 45.46 -0.73 -14.58
C GLY A 302 45.37 -2.06 -15.32
N LYS A 303 45.51 -3.20 -14.64
CA LYS A 303 45.34 -4.55 -15.22
C LYS A 303 43.90 -5.02 -15.19
N ILE A 304 43.12 -4.55 -14.21
CA ILE A 304 41.66 -4.66 -14.20
C ILE A 304 41.12 -3.39 -14.86
N LYS A 305 40.58 -3.52 -16.07
CA LYS A 305 39.96 -2.42 -16.84
C LYS A 305 38.56 -2.84 -17.27
N PRO A 306 37.62 -1.89 -17.41
CA PRO A 306 36.35 -2.17 -18.08
C PRO A 306 36.57 -2.74 -19.47
N THR A 307 35.82 -3.80 -19.81
CA THR A 307 35.83 -4.33 -21.16
C THR A 307 35.03 -3.40 -22.09
N PRO A 308 35.31 -3.41 -23.41
CA PRO A 308 34.48 -2.69 -24.38
C PRO A 308 33.00 -3.04 -24.26
N GLU A 309 32.66 -4.31 -24.00
CA GLU A 309 31.28 -4.78 -23.83
C GLU A 309 30.62 -4.17 -22.59
N ALA A 310 31.37 -4.01 -21.49
CA ALA A 310 30.87 -3.33 -20.29
C ALA A 310 30.56 -1.85 -20.59
N ILE A 311 31.45 -1.16 -21.31
CA ILE A 311 31.26 0.23 -21.72
C ILE A 311 30.01 0.35 -22.62
N ASP A 312 29.89 -0.52 -23.62
CA ASP A 312 28.75 -0.55 -24.53
C ASP A 312 27.44 -0.84 -23.78
N MET A 313 27.47 -1.76 -22.80
CA MET A 313 26.32 -2.02 -21.94
C MET A 313 25.88 -0.75 -21.18
N PHE A 314 26.82 -0.01 -20.57
CA PHE A 314 26.51 1.26 -19.91
C PHE A 314 25.94 2.31 -20.87
N MET A 315 26.49 2.41 -22.08
CA MET A 315 26.01 3.35 -23.10
C MET A 315 24.63 2.97 -23.65
N SER A 316 24.37 1.67 -23.85
CA SER A 316 23.10 1.14 -24.36
C SER A 316 21.89 1.46 -23.47
N ALA A 317 22.11 1.64 -22.15
CA ALA A 317 21.08 2.08 -21.23
C ALA A 317 20.53 3.49 -21.58
N GLY A 318 21.40 4.36 -22.12
CA GLY A 318 21.03 5.69 -22.60
C GLY A 318 20.34 5.68 -23.97
N GLU A 319 20.70 4.74 -24.85
CA GLU A 319 20.14 4.65 -26.21
C GLU A 319 18.61 4.53 -26.22
N LYS A 320 18.06 3.76 -25.29
CA LYS A 320 16.60 3.54 -25.18
C LYS A 320 15.87 4.60 -24.35
N MET A 321 16.56 5.64 -23.87
CA MET A 321 15.97 6.65 -23.01
C MET A 321 14.79 7.36 -23.68
N GLY A 322 14.96 7.80 -24.93
CA GLY A 322 13.92 8.51 -25.68
C GLY A 322 12.66 7.65 -25.88
N GLU A 323 12.83 6.41 -26.32
CA GLU A 323 11.73 5.46 -26.50
C GLU A 323 10.99 5.15 -25.19
N MET A 324 11.73 4.99 -24.08
CA MET A 324 11.13 4.76 -22.77
C MET A 324 10.33 5.96 -22.28
N VAL A 325 10.82 7.19 -22.50
CA VAL A 325 10.09 8.42 -22.15
C VAL A 325 8.83 8.54 -23.00
N ASP A 326 8.94 8.38 -24.31
CA ASP A 326 7.79 8.45 -25.23
C ASP A 326 6.70 7.44 -24.86
N ARG A 327 7.09 6.19 -24.53
CA ARG A 327 6.16 5.15 -24.10
C ARG A 327 5.47 5.51 -22.79
N LYS A 328 6.23 5.96 -21.78
CA LYS A 328 5.65 6.35 -20.48
C LYS A 328 4.66 7.52 -20.61
N LEU A 329 4.96 8.52 -21.44
CA LEU A 329 4.06 9.65 -21.67
C LEU A 329 2.76 9.18 -22.34
N LEU A 330 2.84 8.27 -23.30
CA LEU A 330 1.66 7.67 -23.93
C LEU A 330 0.85 6.81 -22.94
N ASP A 331 1.51 5.99 -22.13
CA ASP A 331 0.85 5.11 -21.17
C ASP A 331 -0.06 5.90 -20.22
N VAL A 332 0.38 7.09 -19.76
CA VAL A 332 -0.47 7.97 -18.92
C VAL A 332 -1.75 8.38 -19.63
N VAL A 333 -1.70 8.72 -20.93
CA VAL A 333 -2.91 9.08 -21.68
C VAL A 333 -3.82 7.87 -21.90
N LEU A 334 -3.23 6.75 -22.31
CA LEU A 334 -3.96 5.56 -22.75
C LEU A 334 -4.55 4.75 -21.59
N HIS A 335 -3.89 4.76 -20.43
CA HIS A 335 -4.33 3.99 -19.26
C HIS A 335 -4.92 4.89 -18.18
N ASP A 336 -4.22 5.94 -17.76
CA ASP A 336 -4.68 6.73 -16.61
C ASP A 336 -5.79 7.71 -17.00
N LEU A 337 -5.56 8.53 -18.03
CA LEU A 337 -6.53 9.56 -18.44
C LEU A 337 -7.75 8.94 -19.12
N TYR A 338 -7.54 8.04 -20.08
CA TYR A 338 -8.64 7.41 -20.82
C TYR A 338 -9.61 6.64 -19.91
N TRP A 339 -9.13 5.69 -19.10
CA TRP A 339 -10.02 4.96 -18.19
C TRP A 339 -10.56 5.86 -17.08
N GLY A 340 -9.77 6.83 -16.62
CA GLY A 340 -10.17 7.82 -15.63
C GLY A 340 -11.37 8.69 -16.03
N ILE A 341 -11.58 8.93 -17.33
CA ILE A 341 -12.76 9.68 -17.80
C ILE A 341 -13.81 8.81 -18.48
N SER A 342 -13.42 7.76 -19.20
CA SER A 342 -14.32 6.94 -20.02
C SER A 342 -15.27 6.12 -19.14
N THR A 343 -14.74 5.41 -18.15
CA THR A 343 -15.54 4.56 -17.27
C THR A 343 -16.53 5.35 -16.41
N PRO A 344 -16.17 6.47 -15.75
CA PRO A 344 -17.15 7.30 -15.05
C PRO A 344 -18.23 7.85 -15.99
N THR A 345 -17.87 8.22 -17.22
CA THR A 345 -18.82 8.71 -18.23
C THR A 345 -19.84 7.63 -18.61
N GLN A 346 -19.38 6.40 -18.85
CA GLN A 346 -20.28 5.26 -19.07
C GLN A 346 -21.19 5.03 -17.87
N GLY A 347 -20.67 5.13 -16.64
CA GLY A 347 -21.46 5.07 -15.42
C GLY A 347 -22.59 6.11 -15.37
N LEU A 348 -22.34 7.34 -15.80
CA LEU A 348 -23.39 8.38 -15.87
C LEU A 348 -24.47 8.05 -16.90
N LEU A 349 -24.08 7.53 -18.06
CA LEU A 349 -25.03 7.06 -19.08
C LEU A 349 -25.86 5.88 -18.55
N MET A 350 -25.27 5.00 -17.74
CA MET A 350 -25.96 3.89 -17.07
C MET A 350 -26.98 4.37 -16.04
N ILE A 351 -26.65 5.38 -15.22
CA ILE A 351 -27.63 5.99 -14.31
C ILE A 351 -28.81 6.55 -15.10
N TYR A 352 -28.55 7.10 -16.29
CA TYR A 352 -29.58 7.61 -17.19
C TYR A 352 -30.38 6.51 -17.93
N GLY A 353 -30.02 5.23 -17.75
CA GLY A 353 -30.73 4.07 -18.29
C GLY A 353 -30.18 3.52 -19.61
N LEU A 354 -28.98 3.93 -20.03
CA LEU A 354 -28.30 3.36 -21.20
C LEU A 354 -27.37 2.20 -20.81
N THR A 355 -27.20 1.25 -21.71
CA THR A 355 -26.17 0.21 -21.55
C THR A 355 -24.78 0.78 -21.86
N PRO A 356 -23.71 0.24 -21.25
CA PRO A 356 -22.34 0.55 -21.65
C PRO A 356 -22.16 0.36 -23.16
N SER A 357 -21.54 1.32 -23.83
CA SER A 357 -21.36 1.32 -25.28
C SER A 357 -19.89 1.45 -25.66
N THR A 358 -19.59 1.32 -26.95
CA THR A 358 -18.21 1.49 -27.44
C THR A 358 -17.69 2.91 -27.17
N PRO A 359 -16.37 3.16 -27.17
CA PRO A 359 -15.83 4.49 -26.89
C PRO A 359 -16.40 5.60 -27.80
N LYS A 360 -16.61 5.31 -29.10
CA LYS A 360 -17.22 6.23 -30.07
C LYS A 360 -18.67 6.55 -29.71
N GLU A 361 -19.45 5.53 -29.38
CA GLU A 361 -20.85 5.68 -29.00
C GLU A 361 -21.00 6.39 -27.65
N THR A 362 -20.08 6.15 -26.71
CA THR A 362 -20.06 6.81 -25.40
C THR A 362 -19.89 8.33 -25.56
N VAL A 363 -18.93 8.77 -26.37
CA VAL A 363 -18.69 10.19 -26.65
C VAL A 363 -19.92 10.83 -27.32
N LYS A 364 -20.49 10.15 -28.32
CA LYS A 364 -21.69 10.62 -29.03
C LYS A 364 -22.89 10.75 -28.08
N ALA A 365 -23.20 9.71 -27.33
CA ALA A 365 -24.32 9.67 -26.39
C ALA A 365 -24.18 10.73 -25.29
N PHE A 366 -22.96 10.92 -24.76
CA PHE A 366 -22.68 11.94 -23.76
C PHE A 366 -23.04 13.34 -24.26
N ARG A 367 -22.60 13.69 -25.47
CA ARG A 367 -22.89 15.00 -26.08
C ARG A 367 -24.38 15.16 -26.38
N GLU A 368 -25.00 14.18 -27.04
CA GLU A 368 -26.42 14.25 -27.41
C GLU A 368 -27.34 14.37 -26.18
N ILE A 369 -27.06 13.60 -25.13
CA ILE A 369 -27.92 13.52 -23.96
C ILE A 369 -27.66 14.67 -22.99
N PHE A 370 -26.42 14.84 -22.52
CA PHE A 370 -26.16 15.75 -21.41
C PHE A 370 -25.87 17.18 -21.86
N VAL A 371 -25.37 17.39 -23.08
CA VAL A 371 -25.15 18.75 -23.62
C VAL A 371 -26.40 19.25 -24.36
N THR A 372 -26.93 18.48 -25.30
CA THR A 372 -28.00 18.96 -26.19
C THR A 372 -29.40 18.78 -25.59
N LYS A 373 -29.75 17.56 -25.17
CA LYS A 373 -31.11 17.21 -24.72
C LYS A 373 -31.41 17.71 -23.32
N GLU A 374 -30.60 17.33 -22.34
CA GLU A 374 -30.80 17.66 -20.92
C GLU A 374 -30.14 18.99 -20.53
N LYS A 375 -29.15 19.46 -21.31
CA LYS A 375 -28.41 20.72 -21.08
C LYS A 375 -27.85 20.84 -19.65
N LEU A 376 -27.35 19.71 -19.13
CA LEU A 376 -26.79 19.60 -17.77
C LEU A 376 -25.29 19.86 -17.74
N ILE A 377 -24.59 19.84 -18.88
CA ILE A 377 -23.15 20.07 -18.94
C ILE A 377 -22.75 20.91 -20.16
N GLU A 378 -21.71 21.71 -19.98
CA GLU A 378 -21.13 22.60 -20.98
C GLU A 378 -20.40 21.82 -22.09
N ALA A 379 -20.46 22.33 -23.32
CA ALA A 379 -19.87 21.68 -24.49
C ALA A 379 -18.36 21.38 -24.36
N LYS A 380 -17.61 22.26 -23.67
CA LYS A 380 -16.16 22.09 -23.43
C LYS A 380 -15.82 20.73 -22.79
N TYR A 381 -16.71 20.18 -21.97
CA TYR A 381 -16.47 18.91 -21.30
C TYR A 381 -16.68 17.72 -22.26
N ALA A 382 -17.61 17.83 -23.19
CA ALA A 382 -17.73 16.85 -24.29
C ALA A 382 -16.51 16.91 -25.22
N ASP A 383 -15.95 18.10 -25.46
CA ASP A 383 -14.73 18.27 -26.26
C ASP A 383 -13.51 17.64 -25.59
N ILE A 384 -13.35 17.76 -24.26
CA ILE A 384 -12.28 17.09 -23.49
C ILE A 384 -12.41 15.56 -23.61
N LEU A 385 -13.62 15.03 -23.43
CA LEU A 385 -13.89 13.60 -23.56
C LEU A 385 -13.54 13.10 -24.97
N GLU A 386 -13.95 13.84 -26.00
CA GLU A 386 -13.67 13.51 -27.40
C GLU A 386 -12.18 13.59 -27.73
N GLU A 387 -11.46 14.59 -27.20
CA GLU A 387 -10.02 14.73 -27.39
C GLU A 387 -9.27 13.51 -26.83
N ILE A 388 -9.54 13.10 -25.60
CA ILE A 388 -8.83 11.97 -24.98
C ILE A 388 -9.27 10.63 -25.58
N VAL A 389 -10.58 10.39 -25.73
CA VAL A 389 -11.12 9.09 -26.15
C VAL A 389 -10.97 8.84 -27.64
N ILE A 390 -11.25 9.84 -28.48
CA ILE A 390 -11.24 9.65 -29.94
C ILE A 390 -9.89 10.01 -30.54
N LYS A 391 -9.35 11.19 -30.26
CA LYS A 391 -8.11 11.64 -30.87
C LYS A 391 -6.91 10.87 -30.35
N TYR A 392 -6.77 10.69 -29.03
CA TYR A 392 -5.61 9.99 -28.46
C TYR A 392 -5.80 8.47 -28.38
N TYR A 393 -6.80 7.97 -27.67
CA TYR A 393 -6.96 6.52 -27.47
C TYR A 393 -7.27 5.76 -28.77
N LYS A 394 -8.36 6.10 -29.49
CA LYS A 394 -8.63 5.47 -30.80
C LYS A 394 -7.57 5.82 -31.85
N GLY A 395 -6.97 7.01 -31.78
CA GLY A 395 -5.88 7.40 -32.66
C GLY A 395 -4.65 6.51 -32.50
N PHE A 396 -4.32 6.13 -31.27
CA PHE A 396 -3.25 5.16 -30.97
C PHE A 396 -3.61 3.75 -31.45
N GLU A 397 -4.82 3.25 -31.17
CA GLU A 397 -5.28 1.93 -31.66
C GLU A 397 -5.20 1.80 -33.20
N HIS A 398 -5.39 2.91 -33.92
CA HIS A 398 -5.29 2.97 -35.38
C HIS A 398 -3.89 3.36 -35.90
N GLY A 399 -2.88 3.45 -35.03
CA GLY A 399 -1.50 3.77 -35.41
C GLY A 399 -1.25 5.21 -35.85
N LYS A 400 -2.23 6.12 -35.66
CA LYS A 400 -2.14 7.54 -36.01
C LYS A 400 -1.36 8.35 -34.97
N ILE A 401 -1.49 7.98 -33.69
CA ILE A 401 -0.75 8.58 -32.58
C ILE A 401 0.34 7.60 -32.16
N LYS A 402 1.60 8.06 -32.22
CA LYS A 402 2.77 7.25 -31.84
C LYS A 402 3.61 7.87 -30.74
N LYS A 403 3.42 9.16 -30.48
CA LYS A 403 4.13 9.96 -29.47
C LYS A 403 3.23 11.07 -28.98
N ILE A 404 3.50 11.57 -27.78
CA ILE A 404 2.89 12.76 -27.21
C ILE A 404 3.96 13.57 -26.48
N SER A 405 3.93 14.88 -26.61
CA SER A 405 4.85 15.76 -25.87
C SER A 405 4.41 15.92 -24.41
N GLY A 406 5.35 16.26 -23.52
CA GLY A 406 5.03 16.55 -22.12
C GLY A 406 4.07 17.75 -21.94
N GLN A 407 4.13 18.73 -22.84
CA GLN A 407 3.22 19.89 -22.83
C GLN A 407 1.78 19.48 -23.18
N GLU A 408 1.61 18.63 -24.19
CA GLU A 408 0.30 18.08 -24.53
C GLU A 408 -0.25 17.21 -23.40
N LEU A 409 0.60 16.37 -22.79
CA LEU A 409 0.20 15.56 -21.65
C LEU A 409 -0.33 16.43 -20.50
N ASP A 410 0.41 17.48 -20.11
CA ASP A 410 -0.01 18.41 -19.05
C ASP A 410 -1.37 19.07 -19.36
N LYS A 411 -1.58 19.49 -20.61
CA LYS A 411 -2.88 20.02 -21.06
C LYS A 411 -4.00 18.98 -20.89
N LEU A 412 -3.79 17.75 -21.34
CA LEU A 412 -4.78 16.66 -21.23
C LEU A 412 -5.08 16.31 -19.78
N THR A 413 -4.05 16.23 -18.93
CA THR A 413 -4.21 15.94 -17.50
C THR A 413 -5.04 17.02 -16.81
N LYS A 414 -4.74 18.31 -17.05
CA LYS A 414 -5.54 19.42 -16.51
C LYS A 414 -7.00 19.36 -16.97
N GLY A 415 -7.22 19.08 -18.26
CA GLY A 415 -8.56 18.90 -18.82
C GLY A 415 -9.30 17.72 -18.18
N ALA A 416 -8.65 16.57 -18.02
CA ALA A 416 -9.24 15.38 -17.41
C ALA A 416 -9.62 15.59 -15.93
N ILE A 417 -8.79 16.33 -15.17
CA ILE A 417 -9.08 16.66 -13.77
C ILE A 417 -10.27 17.63 -13.66
N ASP A 418 -10.33 18.70 -14.48
CA ASP A 418 -11.49 19.60 -14.54
C ASP A 418 -12.76 18.84 -14.95
N TYR A 419 -12.65 17.97 -15.95
CA TYR A 419 -13.74 17.11 -16.41
C TYR A 419 -14.27 16.20 -15.30
N TYR A 420 -13.40 15.49 -14.60
CA TYR A 420 -13.80 14.58 -13.53
C TYR A 420 -14.42 15.33 -12.34
N ALA A 421 -13.90 16.51 -11.99
CA ALA A 421 -14.51 17.36 -10.98
C ALA A 421 -15.96 17.72 -11.37
N ARG A 422 -16.18 18.15 -12.62
CA ARG A 422 -17.51 18.48 -13.13
C ARG A 422 -18.43 17.26 -13.21
N LEU A 423 -17.91 16.07 -13.54
CA LEU A 423 -18.69 14.84 -13.60
C LEU A 423 -19.35 14.50 -12.25
N LYS A 424 -18.70 14.82 -11.12
CA LYS A 424 -19.29 14.59 -9.79
C LYS A 424 -20.56 15.40 -9.58
N ASP A 425 -20.59 16.63 -10.10
CA ASP A 425 -21.79 17.47 -10.03
C ASP A 425 -22.84 17.04 -11.05
N LEU A 426 -22.40 16.68 -12.27
CA LEU A 426 -23.30 16.14 -13.29
C LEU A 426 -24.00 14.86 -12.80
N ARG A 427 -23.28 13.98 -12.10
CA ARG A 427 -23.85 12.76 -11.50
C ARG A 427 -25.07 13.06 -10.65
N LYS A 428 -24.95 14.00 -9.73
CA LYS A 428 -26.04 14.38 -8.80
C LYS A 428 -27.24 14.94 -9.56
N GLN A 429 -26.96 15.76 -10.58
CA GLN A 429 -27.99 16.32 -11.45
C GLN A 429 -28.74 15.24 -12.22
N ILE A 430 -28.03 14.21 -12.71
CA ILE A 430 -28.63 13.06 -13.39
C ILE A 430 -29.45 12.22 -12.42
N GLU A 431 -28.91 11.85 -11.26
CA GLU A 431 -29.62 11.05 -10.24
C GLU A 431 -30.95 11.71 -9.86
N LYS A 432 -30.94 13.00 -9.53
CA LYS A 432 -32.15 13.79 -9.24
C LYS A 432 -33.14 13.79 -10.40
N ARG A 433 -32.67 14.00 -11.63
CA ARG A 433 -33.52 14.02 -12.84
C ARG A 433 -34.20 12.66 -13.09
N VAL A 434 -33.48 11.56 -12.85
CA VAL A 434 -34.00 10.20 -13.02
C VAL A 434 -35.05 9.89 -11.95
N GLU A 435 -34.79 10.27 -10.69
CA GLU A 435 -35.73 10.14 -9.59
C GLU A 435 -37.02 10.94 -9.83
N GLU A 436 -36.90 12.21 -10.23
CA GLU A 436 -38.03 13.10 -10.57
C GLU A 436 -38.91 12.48 -11.66
N LYS A 437 -38.31 11.99 -12.76
CA LYS A 437 -39.03 11.35 -13.86
C LYS A 437 -39.73 10.07 -13.39
N SER A 438 -39.05 9.26 -12.58
CA SER A 438 -39.59 8.00 -12.06
C SER A 438 -40.79 8.23 -11.13
N ILE A 439 -40.67 9.13 -10.16
CA ILE A 439 -41.76 9.48 -9.25
C ILE A 439 -42.92 10.13 -10.00
N SER A 440 -42.64 11.02 -10.96
CA SER A 440 -43.68 11.65 -11.78
C SER A 440 -44.47 10.63 -12.59
N LYS A 441 -43.80 9.59 -13.14
CA LYS A 441 -44.45 8.50 -13.85
C LYS A 441 -45.35 7.69 -12.91
N ILE A 442 -44.83 7.22 -11.77
CA ILE A 442 -45.61 6.42 -10.80
C ILE A 442 -46.81 7.21 -10.27
N TYR A 443 -46.62 8.48 -9.94
CA TYR A 443 -47.72 9.38 -9.58
C TYR A 443 -48.77 9.48 -10.70
N GLY A 444 -48.33 9.60 -11.95
CA GLY A 444 -49.19 9.65 -13.13
C GLY A 444 -50.00 8.37 -13.29
N ASP A 445 -49.38 7.21 -13.15
CA ASP A 445 -50.00 5.89 -13.25
C ASP A 445 -51.05 5.69 -12.13
N VAL A 446 -50.69 6.01 -10.87
CA VAL A 446 -51.60 5.92 -9.72
C VAL A 446 -52.83 6.82 -9.92
N LEU A 447 -52.64 8.09 -10.26
CA LEU A 447 -53.78 8.98 -10.50
C LEU A 447 -54.57 8.60 -11.75
N GLY A 448 -53.91 8.12 -12.80
CA GLY A 448 -54.55 7.62 -14.01
C GLY A 448 -55.50 6.46 -13.74
N MET A 449 -55.17 5.60 -12.77
CA MET A 449 -56.05 4.52 -12.30
C MET A 449 -57.16 5.04 -11.38
N LEU A 450 -56.84 5.92 -10.43
CA LEU A 450 -57.81 6.41 -9.44
C LEU A 450 -58.89 7.33 -10.02
N LYS A 451 -58.54 8.18 -10.99
CA LYS A 451 -59.46 9.11 -11.67
C LYS A 451 -60.74 8.42 -12.19
N PRO A 452 -60.65 7.43 -13.09
CA PRO A 452 -61.82 6.73 -13.61
C PRO A 452 -62.51 5.87 -12.56
N MET A 453 -61.78 5.35 -11.56
CA MET A 453 -62.36 4.54 -10.49
C MET A 453 -63.23 5.34 -9.53
N LEU A 454 -62.85 6.59 -9.24
CA LEU A 454 -63.52 7.46 -8.27
C LEU A 454 -64.41 8.53 -8.91
N ASN A 455 -64.33 8.70 -10.23
CA ASN A 455 -65.00 9.75 -11.00
C ASN A 455 -64.65 11.17 -10.46
N LYS A 456 -63.37 11.42 -10.24
CA LYS A 456 -62.81 12.67 -9.72
C LYS A 456 -61.55 13.06 -10.48
N GLU A 457 -61.41 14.35 -10.79
CA GLU A 457 -60.28 14.87 -11.58
C GLU A 457 -59.20 15.54 -10.73
N LYS A 458 -59.58 16.25 -9.66
CA LYS A 458 -58.62 17.01 -8.83
C LYS A 458 -57.95 16.10 -7.79
N GLU A 459 -56.64 16.25 -7.62
CA GLU A 459 -55.83 15.47 -6.66
C GLU A 459 -56.43 15.46 -5.25
N THR A 460 -56.81 16.63 -4.74
CA THR A 460 -57.40 16.78 -3.40
C THR A 460 -58.75 16.08 -3.25
N GLU A 461 -59.55 16.05 -4.31
CA GLU A 461 -60.83 15.34 -4.35
C GLU A 461 -60.62 13.83 -4.46
N ILE A 462 -59.64 13.39 -5.26
CA ILE A 462 -59.25 11.98 -5.39
C ILE A 462 -58.83 11.42 -4.03
N VAL A 463 -58.00 12.13 -3.27
CA VAL A 463 -57.55 11.66 -1.95
C VAL A 463 -58.73 11.53 -0.97
N LYS A 464 -59.62 12.54 -0.91
CA LYS A 464 -60.83 12.51 -0.07
C LYS A 464 -61.77 11.37 -0.45
N GLU A 465 -62.00 11.18 -1.75
CA GLU A 465 -62.90 10.16 -2.25
C GLU A 465 -62.31 8.76 -2.08
N PHE A 466 -61.00 8.60 -2.22
CA PHE A 466 -60.29 7.35 -1.94
C PHE A 466 -60.47 6.96 -0.48
N GLU A 467 -60.31 7.90 0.46
CA GLU A 467 -60.57 7.66 1.88
C GLU A 467 -62.03 7.24 2.13
N ASN A 468 -63.00 7.98 1.59
CA ASN A 468 -64.41 7.73 1.86
C ASN A 468 -64.95 6.45 1.20
N LYS A 469 -64.61 6.19 -0.07
CA LYS A 469 -65.18 5.09 -0.85
C LYS A 469 -64.37 3.81 -0.85
N MET A 470 -63.08 3.87 -0.54
CA MET A 470 -62.17 2.71 -0.61
C MET A 470 -61.65 2.31 0.77
N ILE A 471 -61.32 3.26 1.64
CA ILE A 471 -60.79 2.96 2.98
C ILE A 471 -61.93 2.73 3.99
N LYS A 472 -62.82 3.71 4.18
CA LYS A 472 -63.91 3.63 5.18
C LYS A 472 -64.91 2.50 4.91
N THR A 473 -65.06 2.11 3.64
CA THR A 473 -65.90 0.98 3.22
C THR A 473 -65.20 -0.38 3.35
N GLY A 474 -63.95 -0.41 3.83
CA GLY A 474 -63.18 -1.64 4.07
C GLY A 474 -62.61 -2.30 2.82
N LYS A 475 -62.67 -1.67 1.64
CA LYS A 475 -62.13 -2.24 0.39
C LYS A 475 -60.60 -2.23 0.36
N PHE A 476 -59.98 -1.25 1.01
CA PHE A 476 -58.54 -1.09 1.12
C PHE A 476 -58.13 -0.76 2.57
N PRO A 477 -57.04 -1.36 3.09
CA PRO A 477 -56.45 -0.97 4.37
C PRO A 477 -56.00 0.50 4.44
N LYS A 478 -56.07 1.12 5.63
CA LYS A 478 -55.69 2.53 5.87
C LYS A 478 -54.27 2.88 5.39
N LYS A 479 -53.33 1.92 5.41
CA LYS A 479 -51.95 2.12 4.94
C LYS A 479 -51.87 2.67 3.50
N TYR A 480 -52.81 2.30 2.61
CA TYR A 480 -52.78 2.75 1.22
C TYR A 480 -53.08 4.25 1.07
N LEU A 481 -53.86 4.83 1.98
CA LEU A 481 -54.08 6.27 2.02
C LEU A 481 -52.81 7.01 2.45
N GLU A 482 -52.09 6.48 3.43
CA GLU A 482 -50.82 7.05 3.88
C GLU A 482 -49.75 6.93 2.79
N ASN A 483 -49.66 5.78 2.11
CA ASN A 483 -48.80 5.57 0.95
C ASN A 483 -49.11 6.59 -0.17
N LEU A 484 -50.40 6.86 -0.44
CA LEU A 484 -50.81 7.83 -1.47
C LEU A 484 -50.38 9.25 -1.09
N LYS A 485 -50.57 9.64 0.19
CA LYS A 485 -50.12 10.94 0.70
C LYS A 485 -48.60 11.10 0.65
N VAL A 486 -47.84 10.04 0.95
CA VAL A 486 -46.38 10.03 0.83
C VAL A 486 -45.95 10.27 -0.62
N LEU A 487 -46.52 9.53 -1.58
CA LEU A 487 -46.22 9.69 -3.00
C LEU A 487 -46.51 11.11 -3.50
N ILE A 488 -47.66 11.68 -3.15
CA ILE A 488 -48.05 13.05 -3.53
C ILE A 488 -47.09 14.08 -2.93
N ARG A 489 -46.75 13.93 -1.65
CA ARG A 489 -45.86 14.84 -0.92
C ARG A 489 -44.47 14.87 -1.56
N VAL A 490 -43.83 13.70 -1.70
CA VAL A 490 -42.48 13.58 -2.28
C VAL A 490 -42.45 14.12 -3.71
N ARG A 491 -43.47 13.82 -4.52
CA ARG A 491 -43.61 14.38 -5.87
C ARG A 491 -43.67 15.90 -5.87
N ASN A 492 -44.39 16.50 -4.93
CA ASN A 492 -44.55 17.95 -4.85
C ASN A 492 -43.29 18.64 -4.30
N GLU A 493 -42.59 18.02 -3.35
CA GLU A 493 -41.27 18.46 -2.85
C GLU A 493 -40.26 18.51 -4.00
N LEU A 494 -40.12 17.41 -4.75
CA LEU A 494 -39.23 17.33 -5.93
C LEU A 494 -39.55 18.41 -6.99
N LYS A 495 -40.84 18.65 -7.29
CA LYS A 495 -41.26 19.72 -8.22
C LYS A 495 -41.00 21.13 -7.69
N SER A 496 -41.06 21.33 -6.38
CA SER A 496 -40.82 22.64 -5.76
C SER A 496 -39.34 23.00 -5.78
N GLU A 497 -38.47 22.02 -5.56
CA GLU A 497 -37.03 22.17 -5.70
C GLU A 497 -36.62 22.47 -7.15
N GLU A 498 -37.28 21.86 -8.15
CA GLU A 498 -37.02 22.17 -9.56
C GLU A 498 -37.29 23.66 -9.89
N LYS A 499 -38.27 24.29 -9.22
CA LYS A 499 -38.56 25.73 -9.38
C LYS A 499 -37.53 26.62 -8.68
N ILE A 500 -36.97 26.17 -7.56
CA ILE A 500 -35.96 26.90 -6.78
C ILE A 500 -34.59 26.80 -7.45
N ALA A 501 -34.21 25.61 -7.94
CA ALA A 501 -32.95 25.37 -8.66
C ALA A 501 -32.86 26.15 -10.00
N LYS A 502 -34.00 26.42 -10.65
CA LYS A 502 -34.06 27.33 -11.82
C LYS A 502 -33.83 28.81 -11.46
N LYS A 503 -33.94 29.20 -10.19
CA LYS A 503 -33.78 30.59 -9.72
C LYS A 503 -32.46 30.86 -8.99
N GLU A 504 -31.85 29.88 -8.34
CA GLU A 504 -30.56 30.04 -7.64
C GLU A 504 -29.60 28.86 -7.90
N LYS A 505 -28.33 29.15 -8.22
CA LYS A 505 -27.23 28.18 -8.23
C LYS A 505 -26.85 27.81 -6.79
N LYS A 506 -27.55 26.87 -6.15
CA LYS A 506 -27.12 26.35 -4.83
C LYS A 506 -27.35 24.84 -4.66
N LYS A 507 -26.23 24.18 -4.32
CA LYS A 507 -25.98 22.82 -3.76
C LYS A 507 -27.08 21.75 -3.97
N ASP A 508 -26.88 20.98 -5.04
CA ASP A 508 -27.62 19.77 -5.44
C ASP A 508 -27.24 18.52 -4.61
N LEU A 509 -27.42 18.53 -3.29
CA LEU A 509 -27.21 17.33 -2.47
C LEU A 509 -28.55 16.87 -1.89
N LEU A 510 -29.04 15.74 -2.38
CA LEU A 510 -30.07 15.00 -1.66
C LEU A 510 -29.43 14.36 -0.42
N THR A 511 -29.97 14.59 0.76
CA THR A 511 -29.49 13.95 2.00
C THR A 511 -29.81 12.45 1.98
N GLY A 512 -29.08 11.62 2.73
CA GLY A 512 -29.39 10.18 2.84
C GLY A 512 -30.81 9.88 3.35
N LYS A 513 -31.47 10.87 3.98
CA LYS A 513 -32.90 10.81 4.32
C LYS A 513 -33.80 11.01 3.11
N GLU A 514 -33.45 11.91 2.19
CA GLU A 514 -34.25 12.19 0.99
C GLU A 514 -34.22 11.02 0.00
N VAL A 515 -33.07 10.36 -0.19
CA VAL A 515 -32.98 9.13 -1.02
C VAL A 515 -33.89 8.03 -0.47
N ASN A 516 -33.93 7.84 0.85
CA ASN A 516 -34.81 6.86 1.49
C ASN A 516 -36.30 7.21 1.33
N GLU A 517 -36.66 8.49 1.38
CA GLU A 517 -38.05 8.95 1.18
C GLU A 517 -38.49 8.78 -0.28
N VAL A 518 -37.61 9.03 -1.26
CA VAL A 518 -37.88 8.79 -2.68
C VAL A 518 -38.12 7.30 -2.94
N GLU A 519 -37.26 6.42 -2.43
CA GLU A 519 -37.44 4.98 -2.63
C GLU A 519 -38.68 4.44 -1.91
N LYS A 520 -38.98 4.96 -0.71
CA LYS A 520 -40.22 4.66 0.00
C LYS A 520 -41.45 5.11 -0.78
N ALA A 521 -41.42 6.29 -1.39
CA ALA A 521 -42.50 6.78 -2.24
C ALA A 521 -42.68 5.93 -3.50
N ARG A 522 -41.58 5.51 -4.14
CA ARG A 522 -41.59 4.58 -5.28
C ARG A 522 -42.25 3.25 -4.90
N ARG A 523 -41.81 2.63 -3.81
CA ARG A 523 -42.39 1.38 -3.29
C ARG A 523 -43.87 1.55 -2.94
N SER A 524 -44.21 2.63 -2.24
CA SER A 524 -45.58 2.96 -1.85
C SER A 524 -46.50 3.10 -3.07
N GLY A 525 -46.03 3.79 -4.13
CA GLY A 525 -46.76 3.93 -5.38
C GLY A 525 -46.95 2.60 -6.11
N MET A 526 -45.92 1.75 -6.19
CA MET A 526 -46.03 0.42 -6.81
C MET A 526 -46.98 -0.50 -6.02
N GLU A 527 -46.95 -0.45 -4.69
CA GLU A 527 -47.92 -1.18 -3.85
C GLU A 527 -49.36 -0.73 -4.12
N ILE A 528 -49.59 0.57 -4.31
CA ILE A 528 -50.91 1.10 -4.70
C ILE A 528 -51.31 0.60 -6.08
N ILE A 529 -50.42 0.69 -7.07
CA ILE A 529 -50.70 0.23 -8.45
C ILE A 529 -51.12 -1.24 -8.43
N ASN A 530 -50.33 -2.11 -7.79
CA ASN A 530 -50.64 -3.54 -7.71
C ASN A 530 -51.99 -3.81 -7.03
N ALA A 531 -52.27 -3.12 -5.93
CA ALA A 531 -53.53 -3.27 -5.22
C ALA A 531 -54.73 -2.75 -6.02
N LEU A 532 -54.58 -1.67 -6.79
CA LEU A 532 -55.62 -1.14 -7.67
C LEU A 532 -55.90 -2.09 -8.84
N VAL A 533 -54.85 -2.64 -9.46
CA VAL A 533 -54.96 -3.64 -10.53
C VAL A 533 -55.68 -4.88 -10.02
N GLU A 534 -55.26 -5.43 -8.88
CA GLU A 534 -55.89 -6.60 -8.27
C GLU A 534 -57.36 -6.34 -7.91
N TYR A 535 -57.66 -5.17 -7.31
CA TYR A 535 -59.04 -4.80 -7.00
C TYR A 535 -59.90 -4.69 -8.25
N LYS A 536 -59.37 -4.10 -9.33
CA LYS A 536 -60.10 -4.00 -10.61
C LYS A 536 -60.38 -5.37 -11.19
N GLN A 537 -59.39 -6.26 -11.20
CA GLN A 537 -59.54 -7.64 -11.66
C GLN A 537 -60.58 -8.41 -10.84
N ARG A 538 -60.58 -8.28 -9.51
CA ARG A 538 -61.61 -8.89 -8.65
C ARG A 538 -63.01 -8.34 -8.94
N CYS A 539 -63.13 -7.03 -9.16
CA CYS A 539 -64.42 -6.44 -9.54
C CYS A 539 -64.93 -6.98 -10.88
N ASP A 540 -64.03 -7.13 -11.85
CA ASP A 540 -64.38 -7.66 -13.18
C ASP A 540 -64.75 -9.14 -13.10
N PHE A 541 -64.01 -9.94 -12.32
CA PHE A 541 -64.31 -11.34 -12.06
C PHE A 541 -65.67 -11.52 -11.37
N MET A 542 -65.97 -10.75 -10.32
CA MET A 542 -67.28 -10.79 -9.67
C MET A 542 -68.43 -10.37 -10.60
N SER A 543 -68.18 -9.41 -11.50
CA SER A 543 -69.18 -9.02 -12.51
C SER A 543 -69.46 -10.16 -13.49
N MET A 544 -68.41 -10.87 -13.91
CA MET A 544 -68.52 -12.03 -14.80
C MET A 544 -69.25 -13.21 -14.11
N ASP A 545 -68.84 -13.59 -12.90
CA ASP A 545 -69.44 -14.71 -12.16
C ASP A 545 -70.93 -14.49 -11.87
N ARG A 546 -71.37 -13.27 -11.57
CA ARG A 546 -72.80 -12.96 -11.35
C ARG A 546 -73.68 -13.19 -12.56
N THR A 547 -73.08 -13.28 -13.75
CA THR A 547 -73.79 -13.48 -15.02
C THR A 547 -73.57 -14.89 -15.58
N ARG A 548 -72.66 -15.67 -15.00
CA ARG A 548 -72.26 -16.98 -15.49
C ARG A 548 -73.02 -18.10 -14.79
N PHE A 549 -73.60 -19.00 -15.58
CA PHE A 549 -74.29 -20.20 -15.10
C PHE A 549 -73.80 -21.41 -15.90
N ILE A 550 -73.90 -22.60 -15.32
CA ILE A 550 -73.63 -23.86 -16.03
C ILE A 550 -74.96 -24.59 -16.18
N ILE A 551 -75.32 -24.94 -17.40
CA ILE A 551 -76.46 -25.82 -17.67
C ILE A 551 -75.98 -27.21 -18.08
N LYS A 552 -76.69 -28.24 -17.64
CA LYS A 552 -76.41 -29.64 -17.97
C LYS A 552 -77.69 -30.34 -18.36
N GLY A 553 -77.79 -30.79 -19.60
CA GLY A 553 -78.98 -31.47 -20.14
C GLY A 553 -78.62 -32.30 -21.36
N ASN A 554 -79.35 -33.40 -21.60
CA ASN A 554 -79.12 -34.32 -22.73
C ASN A 554 -77.64 -34.73 -22.93
N LYS A 555 -76.92 -35.02 -21.84
CA LYS A 555 -75.47 -35.35 -21.82
C LYS A 555 -74.53 -34.25 -22.36
N LYS A 556 -74.99 -33.01 -22.49
CA LYS A 556 -74.19 -31.84 -22.86
C LYS A 556 -74.07 -30.90 -21.66
N SER A 557 -72.98 -30.14 -21.61
CA SER A 557 -72.76 -29.09 -20.62
C SER A 557 -72.31 -27.82 -21.33
N ALA A 558 -72.86 -26.69 -20.93
CA ALA A 558 -72.51 -25.40 -21.51
C ALA A 558 -72.47 -24.30 -20.44
N GLU A 559 -71.63 -23.31 -20.69
CA GLU A 559 -71.56 -22.10 -19.88
C GLU A 559 -72.45 -21.02 -20.48
N LEU A 560 -73.36 -20.49 -19.69
CA LEU A 560 -74.24 -19.40 -20.05
C LEU A 560 -73.76 -18.11 -19.45
N PHE A 561 -73.72 -17.04 -20.24
CA PHE A 561 -73.51 -15.68 -19.76
C PHE A 561 -74.76 -14.86 -20.04
N PHE A 562 -75.51 -14.51 -19.00
CA PHE A 562 -76.69 -13.65 -19.08
C PHE A 562 -76.26 -12.17 -19.12
N LEU A 563 -75.95 -11.70 -20.33
CA LEU A 563 -75.51 -10.33 -20.60
C LEU A 563 -76.63 -9.54 -21.30
N LYS A 564 -76.32 -8.62 -22.24
CA LYS A 564 -77.36 -7.92 -23.01
C LYS A 564 -78.05 -8.96 -23.91
N ASP A 565 -77.21 -9.80 -24.51
CA ASP A 565 -77.60 -11.05 -25.13
C ASP A 565 -77.20 -12.22 -24.20
N VAL A 566 -77.89 -13.36 -24.31
CA VAL A 566 -77.51 -14.58 -23.58
C VAL A 566 -76.53 -15.37 -24.43
N PHE A 567 -75.27 -15.45 -23.98
CA PHE A 567 -74.24 -16.22 -24.67
C PHE A 567 -74.16 -17.64 -24.11
N LEU A 568 -73.85 -18.59 -24.98
CA LEU A 568 -73.68 -20.01 -24.68
C LEU A 568 -72.31 -20.44 -25.22
N VAL A 569 -71.48 -21.01 -24.34
CA VAL A 569 -70.14 -21.51 -24.65
C VAL A 569 -70.12 -23.02 -24.43
N GLU A 570 -69.88 -23.76 -25.52
CA GLU A 570 -69.74 -25.22 -25.54
C GLU A 570 -68.35 -25.58 -26.10
N GLY A 571 -67.35 -25.73 -25.23
CA GLY A 571 -65.96 -25.90 -25.67
C GLY A 571 -65.47 -24.69 -26.47
N GLU A 572 -65.04 -24.89 -27.72
CA GLU A 572 -64.60 -23.82 -28.62
C GLU A 572 -65.75 -23.07 -29.32
N LYS A 573 -66.99 -23.56 -29.19
CA LYS A 573 -68.14 -23.01 -29.90
C LYS A 573 -68.85 -21.96 -29.04
N ILE A 574 -68.93 -20.73 -29.55
CA ILE A 574 -69.65 -19.63 -28.93
C ILE A 574 -70.91 -19.34 -29.77
N THR A 575 -72.06 -19.32 -29.11
CA THR A 575 -73.35 -18.94 -29.72
C THR A 575 -74.06 -17.93 -28.83
N LYS A 576 -75.05 -17.21 -29.36
CA LYS A 576 -75.87 -16.26 -28.60
C LYS A 576 -77.35 -16.43 -28.92
N VAL A 577 -78.21 -16.14 -27.95
CA VAL A 577 -79.65 -16.07 -28.15
C VAL A 577 -80.00 -14.67 -28.65
N SER A 578 -80.50 -14.57 -29.88
CA SER A 578 -80.94 -13.32 -30.49
C SER A 578 -82.21 -13.56 -31.31
N SER A 579 -83.21 -12.68 -31.17
CA SER A 579 -84.51 -12.77 -31.86
C SER A 579 -85.20 -14.14 -31.74
N GLY A 580 -85.11 -14.78 -30.57
CA GLY A 580 -85.78 -16.05 -30.30
C GLY A 580 -85.10 -17.31 -30.86
N LYS A 581 -83.89 -17.20 -31.42
CA LYS A 581 -83.10 -18.32 -31.97
C LYS A 581 -81.66 -18.29 -31.45
N ILE A 582 -81.00 -19.46 -31.48
CA ILE A 582 -79.57 -19.59 -31.19
C ILE A 582 -78.80 -19.36 -32.49
N ILE A 583 -77.93 -18.34 -32.51
CA ILE A 583 -77.09 -17.98 -33.65
C ILE A 583 -75.61 -18.06 -33.29
N SER A 584 -74.72 -18.21 -34.28
CA SER A 584 -73.28 -18.18 -34.05
C SER A 584 -72.83 -16.83 -33.50
N SER A 585 -71.82 -16.87 -32.65
CA SER A 585 -71.18 -15.71 -32.04
C SER A 585 -69.68 -15.96 -31.95
N ASN A 586 -68.91 -14.96 -31.52
CA ASN A 586 -67.47 -15.07 -31.36
C ASN A 586 -67.00 -14.51 -30.00
N THR A 587 -65.70 -14.69 -29.74
CA THR A 587 -65.05 -14.26 -28.50
C THR A 587 -65.05 -12.74 -28.35
N GLU A 588 -64.93 -11.98 -29.44
CA GLU A 588 -64.90 -10.52 -29.40
C GLU A 588 -66.25 -9.93 -28.94
N GLU A 589 -67.37 -10.45 -29.45
CA GLU A 589 -68.70 -10.01 -29.04
C GLU A 589 -69.00 -10.33 -27.56
N LEU A 590 -68.59 -11.52 -27.11
CA LEU A 590 -68.72 -11.93 -25.71
C LEU A 590 -67.87 -11.04 -24.79
N GLN A 591 -66.59 -10.81 -25.12
CA GLN A 591 -65.70 -9.95 -24.34
C GLN A 591 -66.21 -8.51 -24.27
N LYS A 592 -66.74 -7.98 -25.37
CA LYS A 592 -67.31 -6.63 -25.42
C LYS A 592 -68.43 -6.47 -24.39
N GLN A 593 -69.36 -7.43 -24.30
CA GLN A 593 -70.45 -7.34 -23.33
C GLN A 593 -70.02 -7.66 -21.90
N LEU A 594 -69.05 -8.55 -21.69
CA LEU A 594 -68.47 -8.81 -20.37
C LEU A 594 -67.77 -7.57 -19.78
N SER A 595 -67.29 -6.67 -20.63
CA SER A 595 -66.66 -5.40 -20.19
C SER A 595 -67.66 -4.35 -19.69
N GLU A 596 -68.96 -4.53 -19.96
CA GLU A 596 -70.02 -3.65 -19.46
C GLU A 596 -70.31 -3.95 -17.99
N LYS A 597 -69.93 -3.04 -17.08
CA LYS A 597 -70.15 -3.22 -15.63
C LYS A 597 -71.63 -3.38 -15.29
N ARG A 598 -72.02 -4.53 -14.71
CA ARG A 598 -73.39 -4.81 -14.27
C ARG A 598 -73.45 -5.07 -12.78
N LYS A 599 -74.46 -4.50 -12.12
CA LYS A 599 -74.66 -4.71 -10.68
C LYS A 599 -75.34 -6.06 -10.38
N GLU A 600 -76.18 -6.53 -11.31
CA GLU A 600 -77.01 -7.72 -11.16
C GLU A 600 -77.02 -8.52 -12.47
N GLY A 601 -76.98 -9.85 -12.37
CA GLY A 601 -77.31 -10.75 -13.48
C GLY A 601 -78.82 -10.93 -13.55
N LYS A 602 -79.42 -10.72 -14.73
CA LYS A 602 -80.86 -10.91 -14.94
C LYS A 602 -81.07 -12.14 -15.81
N ILE A 603 -81.77 -13.12 -15.26
CA ILE A 603 -82.13 -14.34 -15.98
C ILE A 603 -83.40 -14.05 -16.80
N ASP A 604 -83.34 -14.34 -18.10
CA ASP A 604 -84.49 -14.24 -19.01
C ASP A 604 -85.15 -15.61 -19.19
N LEU A 605 -86.40 -15.74 -18.77
CA LEU A 605 -87.20 -16.96 -18.89
C LEU A 605 -87.35 -17.39 -20.36
N LYS A 606 -87.51 -16.45 -21.30
CA LYS A 606 -87.65 -16.78 -22.74
C LYS A 606 -86.37 -17.41 -23.28
N ALA A 607 -85.21 -16.90 -22.84
CA ALA A 607 -83.92 -17.49 -23.21
C ALA A 607 -83.78 -18.92 -22.64
N LEU A 608 -84.21 -19.16 -21.40
CA LEU A 608 -84.21 -20.50 -20.80
C LEU A 608 -85.14 -21.48 -21.55
N GLU A 609 -86.32 -21.06 -21.99
CA GLU A 609 -87.23 -21.89 -22.79
C GLU A 609 -86.65 -22.26 -24.16
N ILE A 610 -85.92 -21.34 -24.81
CA ILE A 610 -85.22 -21.60 -26.07
C ILE A 610 -84.10 -22.61 -25.84
N LEU A 611 -83.33 -22.46 -24.77
CA LEU A 611 -82.28 -23.40 -24.39
C LEU A 611 -82.86 -24.79 -24.06
N LYS A 612 -84.07 -24.85 -23.45
CA LYS A 612 -84.77 -26.11 -23.12
C LYS A 612 -85.04 -26.97 -24.36
N LYS A 613 -85.31 -26.34 -25.50
CA LYS A 613 -85.48 -27.05 -26.78
C LYS A 613 -84.20 -27.73 -27.26
N SER A 614 -83.03 -27.21 -26.89
CA SER A 614 -81.72 -27.73 -27.34
C SER A 614 -81.07 -28.68 -26.32
N PHE A 615 -81.18 -28.36 -25.03
CA PHE A 615 -80.56 -29.11 -23.93
C PHE A 615 -81.52 -30.07 -23.22
N GLY A 616 -82.83 -30.03 -23.50
CA GLY A 616 -83.84 -30.82 -22.78
C GLY A 616 -84.17 -30.22 -21.42
N ASN A 617 -84.65 -31.03 -20.48
CA ASN A 617 -84.80 -30.61 -19.08
C ASN A 617 -83.41 -30.52 -18.44
N PHE A 618 -83.06 -29.35 -17.89
CA PHE A 618 -81.79 -29.03 -17.24
C PHE A 618 -81.99 -28.24 -15.96
#